data_AF-A0A9P6ZZB0-F1
#
_entry.id   AF-A0A9P6ZZB0-F1
#
_cell.length_a   1.000
_cell.length_b   1.000
_cell.length_c   1.000
_cell.angle_alpha   90.00
_cell.angle_beta   90.00
_cell.angle_gamma   90.00
#
_symmetry.space_group_name_H-M   'P 1'
#
loop_
_entity.id
_entity.type
_entity.pdbx_description
1 polymer ?
#
loop_
_entity_poly.entity_id
_entity_poly.type
_entity_poly.pdbx_seq_one_letter_code
_entity_poly.pdbx_strand_id
1 'polypeptide(L)'
;MLFALLFYNEALFKYYSNMTAPAIPTGSYVIMNAQTQTYLNVLGFQTDIVNSVGNHLGNDIWNVSSTESCGTTIQSYGTGALLSFDPANKADTPNGSVVTSNSIHSWSLEPNSAVPYAWNIVDMTTGNALVVQNNSVANGAQVLEECNFINTKCGAWFFIAKEPIPGTN
;
A
#
# COMPACT_ATOMS: atom_id res chain seq x y z
N MET A 1 11.39 40.92 23.00
CA MET A 1 10.39 39.82 23.05
C MET A 1 10.01 39.25 21.68
N LEU A 2 10.22 39.99 20.57
CA LEU A 2 9.91 39.52 19.20
C LEU A 2 10.93 38.53 18.62
N PHE A 3 12.18 38.57 19.07
CA PHE A 3 13.25 37.67 18.59
C PHE A 3 13.09 36.21 19.06
N ALA A 4 12.53 35.96 20.24
CA ALA A 4 12.38 34.60 20.77
C ALA A 4 11.30 33.76 20.04
N LEU A 5 10.31 34.43 19.43
CA LEU A 5 9.23 33.74 18.70
C LEU A 5 9.67 33.20 17.33
N LEU A 6 10.62 33.89 16.67
CA LEU A 6 11.16 33.49 15.37
C LEU A 6 12.06 32.26 15.48
N PHE A 7 12.93 32.18 16.49
CA PHE A 7 13.79 31.00 16.70
C PHE A 7 13.02 29.76 17.13
N TYR A 8 11.91 29.93 17.87
CA TYR A 8 11.06 28.82 18.27
C TYR A 8 10.39 28.15 17.05
N ASN A 9 9.98 28.96 16.07
CA ASN A 9 9.37 28.47 14.83
C ASN A 9 10.37 27.76 13.90
N GLU A 10 11.61 28.25 13.77
CA GLU A 10 12.62 27.55 12.98
C GLU A 10 13.06 26.22 13.61
N ALA A 11 13.16 26.19 14.94
CA ALA A 11 13.51 24.97 15.66
C ALA A 11 12.39 23.92 15.58
N LEU A 12 11.12 24.32 15.70
CA LEU A 12 9.97 23.44 15.48
C LEU A 12 9.87 22.97 14.02
N PHE A 13 10.07 23.86 13.05
CA PHE A 13 10.06 23.49 11.63
C PHE A 13 11.18 22.49 11.30
N LYS A 14 12.40 22.69 11.83
CA LYS A 14 13.51 21.74 11.69
C LYS A 14 13.26 20.42 12.44
N TYR A 15 12.57 20.47 13.58
CA TYR A 15 12.20 19.28 14.34
C TYR A 15 11.15 18.43 13.61
N TYR A 16 10.15 19.07 12.99
CA TYR A 16 9.14 18.38 12.18
C TYR A 16 9.64 18.00 10.78
N SER A 17 10.63 18.71 10.20
CA SER A 17 11.26 18.32 8.94
C SER A 17 12.28 17.19 9.09
N ASN A 18 12.79 16.96 10.31
CA ASN A 18 13.73 15.88 10.63
C ASN A 18 13.05 14.63 11.22
N MET A 19 11.73 14.65 11.42
CA MET A 19 11.00 13.41 11.59
C MET A 19 10.96 12.73 10.22
N THR A 20 11.83 11.75 10.01
CA THR A 20 11.58 10.72 8.99
C THR A 20 10.12 10.30 9.16
N ALA A 21 9.33 10.44 8.10
CA ALA A 21 7.94 10.01 8.10
C ALA A 21 7.83 8.62 8.75
N PRO A 22 6.78 8.36 9.56
CA PRO A 22 6.61 7.05 10.18
C PRO A 22 6.61 5.97 9.08
N ALA A 23 7.69 5.19 9.06
CA ALA A 23 7.86 4.07 8.15
C ALA A 23 6.98 2.93 8.65
N ILE A 24 6.36 2.20 7.72
CA ILE A 24 5.66 0.97 8.06
C ILE A 24 6.72 -0.08 8.43
N PRO A 25 6.69 -0.63 9.65
CA PRO A 25 7.64 -1.67 10.04
C PRO A 25 7.53 -2.90 9.13
N THR A 26 8.59 -3.71 9.08
CA THR A 26 8.47 -5.04 8.50
C THR A 26 7.51 -5.89 9.33
N GLY A 27 6.59 -6.59 8.68
CA GLY A 27 5.58 -7.39 9.38
C GLY A 27 4.45 -7.88 8.47
N SER A 28 3.46 -8.53 9.08
CA SER A 28 2.27 -9.01 8.38
C SER A 28 1.08 -8.08 8.64
N TYR A 29 0.37 -7.73 7.56
CA TYR A 29 -0.69 -6.73 7.58
C TYR A 29 -1.90 -7.22 6.81
N VAL A 30 -3.08 -6.77 7.24
CA VAL A 30 -4.20 -6.61 6.31
C VAL A 30 -4.14 -5.18 5.80
N ILE A 31 -4.26 -4.99 4.49
CA ILE A 31 -4.13 -3.69 3.85
C ILE A 31 -5.52 -3.25 3.39
N MET A 32 -6.05 -2.16 3.97
CA MET A 32 -7.42 -1.70 3.76
C MET A 32 -7.47 -0.37 3.02
N ASN A 33 -8.23 -0.28 1.93
CA ASN A 33 -8.44 0.98 1.24
C ASN A 33 -9.29 1.94 2.10
N ALA A 34 -8.86 3.19 2.24
CA ALA A 34 -9.52 4.16 3.12
C ALA A 34 -10.87 4.66 2.56
N GLN A 35 -11.04 4.65 1.23
CA GLN A 35 -12.27 5.11 0.59
C GLN A 35 -13.35 4.01 0.58
N THR A 36 -12.99 2.78 0.22
CA THR A 36 -13.96 1.67 0.06
C THR A 36 -14.11 0.82 1.31
N GLN A 37 -13.18 0.92 2.28
CA GLN A 37 -13.11 0.05 3.46
C GLN A 37 -13.04 -1.45 3.11
N THR A 38 -12.47 -1.77 1.95
CA THR A 38 -12.22 -3.14 1.50
C THR A 38 -10.72 -3.45 1.53
N TYR A 39 -10.38 -4.73 1.63
CA TYR A 39 -9.01 -5.21 1.78
C TYR A 39 -8.40 -5.62 0.46
N LEU A 40 -7.11 -5.30 0.29
CA LEU A 40 -6.28 -5.80 -0.80
C LEU A 40 -6.18 -7.32 -0.70
N ASN A 41 -6.48 -8.03 -1.78
CA ASN A 41 -6.60 -9.49 -1.79
C ASN A 41 -6.16 -10.07 -3.14
N VAL A 42 -5.72 -11.32 -3.13
CA VAL A 42 -5.47 -12.12 -4.33
C VAL A 42 -6.72 -12.92 -4.68
N LEU A 43 -7.30 -12.73 -5.86
CA LEU A 43 -8.55 -13.38 -6.26
C LEU A 43 -8.39 -14.90 -6.33
N GLY A 44 -8.97 -15.64 -5.37
CA GLY A 44 -9.00 -17.10 -5.39
C GLY A 44 -7.63 -17.78 -5.53
N PHE A 45 -6.57 -17.18 -4.99
CA PHE A 45 -5.18 -17.63 -5.13
C PHE A 45 -4.66 -17.66 -6.58
N GLN A 46 -5.28 -16.91 -7.48
CA GLN A 46 -4.81 -16.69 -8.85
C GLN A 46 -3.81 -15.52 -8.88
N THR A 47 -3.57 -14.94 -10.05
CA THR A 47 -2.64 -13.82 -10.22
C THR A 47 -3.27 -12.46 -9.94
N ASP A 48 -4.59 -12.35 -9.96
CA ASP A 48 -5.26 -11.06 -10.03
C ASP A 48 -5.40 -10.43 -8.64
N ILE A 49 -5.14 -9.13 -8.56
CA ILE A 49 -5.28 -8.35 -7.34
C ILE A 49 -6.61 -7.61 -7.35
N VAL A 50 -7.39 -7.85 -6.31
CA VAL A 50 -8.73 -7.31 -6.15
C VAL A 50 -8.92 -6.74 -4.76
N ASN A 51 -9.99 -6.00 -4.59
CA ASN A 51 -10.50 -5.69 -3.27
C ASN A 51 -11.44 -6.82 -2.79
N SER A 52 -11.60 -6.93 -1.48
CA SER A 52 -12.55 -7.87 -0.87
C SER A 52 -13.02 -7.42 0.50
N VAL A 53 -14.05 -8.06 1.03
CA VAL A 53 -14.45 -7.88 2.45
C VAL A 53 -13.64 -8.75 3.42
N GLY A 54 -12.57 -9.39 2.94
CA GLY A 54 -11.74 -10.32 3.70
C GLY A 54 -12.32 -11.73 3.66
N ASN A 55 -11.46 -12.73 3.78
CA ASN A 55 -11.87 -14.14 3.74
C ASN A 55 -11.11 -15.03 4.74
N HIS A 56 -10.12 -14.49 5.47
CA HIS A 56 -9.29 -15.23 6.43
C HIS A 56 -8.53 -16.43 5.83
N LEU A 57 -8.45 -16.54 4.51
CA LEU A 57 -7.73 -17.63 3.84
C LEU A 57 -6.25 -17.30 3.63
N GLY A 58 -5.78 -16.13 4.11
CA GLY A 58 -4.39 -15.71 4.06
C GLY A 58 -3.99 -15.01 2.76
N ASN A 59 -4.84 -15.04 1.72
CA ASN A 59 -4.67 -14.22 0.52
C ASN A 59 -5.08 -12.75 0.71
N ASP A 60 -5.67 -12.41 1.86
CA ASP A 60 -5.93 -11.06 2.37
C ASP A 60 -4.86 -10.58 3.38
N ILE A 61 -3.84 -11.38 3.64
CA ILE A 61 -2.72 -11.06 4.53
C ILE A 61 -1.45 -10.86 3.70
N TRP A 62 -0.72 -9.79 3.99
CA TRP A 62 0.44 -9.36 3.24
C TRP A 62 1.65 -9.17 4.16
N ASN A 63 2.76 -9.82 3.84
CA ASN A 63 4.06 -9.57 4.46
C ASN A 63 4.71 -8.37 3.75
N VAL A 64 4.99 -7.32 4.52
CA VAL A 64 5.62 -6.09 4.06
C VAL A 64 7.05 -6.08 4.54
N SER A 65 8.02 -5.87 3.65
CA SER A 65 9.45 -5.88 3.98
C SER A 65 10.22 -4.85 3.17
N SER A 66 11.16 -4.16 3.81
CA SER A 66 12.04 -3.21 3.11
C SER A 66 13.04 -3.96 2.23
N THR A 67 13.36 -3.39 1.06
CA THR A 67 14.44 -3.87 0.20
C THR A 67 15.74 -3.11 0.49
N GLU A 68 16.87 -3.68 0.08
CA GLU A 68 18.18 -3.02 0.17
C GLU A 68 18.25 -1.73 -0.67
N SER A 69 17.36 -1.57 -1.64
CA SER A 69 17.25 -0.42 -2.55
C SER A 69 16.29 0.68 -2.06
N CYS A 70 15.99 0.74 -0.76
CA CYS A 70 15.02 1.67 -0.15
C CYS A 70 13.57 1.52 -0.62
N GLY A 71 13.25 0.44 -1.34
CA GLY A 71 11.89 0.08 -1.72
C GLY A 71 11.23 -0.84 -0.68
N THR A 72 10.04 -1.31 -1.01
CA THR A 72 9.27 -2.26 -0.22
C THR A 72 8.74 -3.38 -1.10
N THR A 73 8.85 -4.62 -0.63
CA THR A 73 8.12 -5.77 -1.17
C THR A 73 6.86 -6.00 -0.35
N ILE A 74 5.81 -6.41 -1.03
CA ILE A 74 4.51 -6.74 -0.43
C ILE A 74 4.16 -8.14 -0.92
N GLN A 75 4.32 -9.16 -0.07
CA GLN A 75 4.17 -10.57 -0.40
C GLN A 75 2.87 -11.13 0.17
N SER A 76 2.05 -11.78 -0.64
CA SER A 76 0.86 -12.49 -0.16
C SER A 76 1.28 -13.63 0.76
N TYR A 77 0.72 -13.68 1.96
CA TYR A 77 0.99 -14.74 2.94
C TYR A 77 0.48 -16.10 2.43
N GLY A 78 -0.71 -16.13 1.84
CA GLY A 78 -1.35 -17.36 1.37
C GLY A 78 -0.73 -17.97 0.12
N THR A 79 -0.16 -17.16 -0.78
CA THR A 79 0.44 -17.65 -2.04
C THR A 79 1.97 -17.60 -2.06
N GLY A 80 2.60 -16.80 -1.21
CA GLY A 80 4.04 -16.51 -1.28
C GLY A 80 4.45 -15.64 -2.46
N ALA A 81 3.52 -15.23 -3.33
CA ALA A 81 3.80 -14.38 -4.48
C ALA A 81 3.82 -12.88 -4.09
N LEU A 82 4.58 -12.09 -4.82
CA LEU A 82 4.80 -10.67 -4.60
C LEU A 82 3.80 -9.82 -5.38
N LEU A 83 3.27 -8.78 -4.76
CA LEU A 83 2.53 -7.72 -5.44
C LEU A 83 3.41 -7.07 -6.51
N SER A 84 2.89 -6.99 -7.72
CA SER A 84 3.62 -6.59 -8.91
C SER A 84 2.71 -5.83 -9.87
N PHE A 85 3.30 -5.22 -10.89
CA PHE A 85 2.60 -4.69 -12.04
C PHE A 85 3.06 -5.41 -13.31
N ASP A 86 2.12 -5.84 -14.15
CA ASP A 86 2.41 -6.39 -15.47
C ASP A 86 1.94 -5.43 -16.57
N PRO A 87 2.85 -4.70 -17.23
CA PRO A 87 2.51 -3.78 -18.31
C PRO A 87 2.06 -4.48 -19.60
N ALA A 88 2.35 -5.78 -19.76
CA ALA A 88 1.91 -6.58 -20.90
C ALA A 88 0.49 -7.11 -20.70
N ASN A 89 0.06 -7.34 -19.47
CA ASN A 89 -1.30 -7.73 -19.15
C ASN A 89 -2.25 -6.51 -19.21
N LYS A 90 -3.01 -6.40 -20.29
CA LYS A 90 -3.98 -5.32 -20.50
C LYS A 90 -5.43 -5.76 -20.28
N ALA A 91 -5.64 -6.82 -19.51
CA ALA A 91 -6.98 -7.27 -19.17
C ALA A 91 -7.73 -6.19 -18.36
N ASP A 92 -7.01 -5.44 -17.53
CA ASP A 92 -7.60 -4.59 -16.49
C ASP A 92 -7.56 -3.11 -16.86
N THR A 93 -6.42 -2.67 -17.43
CA THR A 93 -6.25 -1.31 -17.97
C THR A 93 -5.45 -1.33 -19.28
N PRO A 94 -5.53 -0.27 -20.11
CA PRO A 94 -4.66 -0.11 -21.28
C PRO A 94 -3.15 -0.08 -20.96
N ASN A 95 -2.81 0.20 -19.70
CA ASN A 95 -1.46 0.47 -19.23
C ASN A 95 -0.80 -0.73 -18.54
N GLY A 96 -1.58 -1.75 -18.19
CA GLY A 96 -1.13 -2.93 -17.45
C GLY A 96 -2.14 -3.38 -16.40
N SER A 97 -1.77 -4.38 -15.61
CA SER A 97 -2.60 -4.95 -14.55
C SER A 97 -1.80 -5.12 -13.27
N VAL A 98 -2.42 -4.83 -12.13
CA VAL A 98 -1.84 -5.12 -10.81
C VAL A 98 -2.05 -6.61 -10.53
N VAL A 99 -0.95 -7.33 -10.37
CA VAL A 99 -0.94 -8.81 -10.32
C VAL A 99 -0.02 -9.30 -9.21
N THR A 100 0.02 -10.61 -8.98
CA THR A 100 1.12 -11.25 -8.25
C THR A 100 2.18 -11.80 -9.20
N SER A 101 3.44 -11.78 -8.76
CA SER A 101 4.60 -12.33 -9.48
C SER A 101 5.57 -13.03 -8.52
N ASN A 102 6.45 -13.88 -9.05
CA ASN A 102 7.58 -14.47 -8.29
C ASN A 102 8.85 -13.61 -8.38
N SER A 103 8.81 -12.53 -9.15
CA SER A 103 9.90 -11.57 -9.28
C SER A 103 9.68 -10.38 -8.36
N ILE A 104 10.77 -9.80 -7.86
CA ILE A 104 10.70 -8.58 -7.04
C ILE A 104 10.26 -7.41 -7.90
N HIS A 105 9.13 -6.82 -7.53
CA HIS A 105 8.66 -5.51 -7.98
C HIS A 105 8.68 -4.58 -6.76
N SER A 106 9.32 -3.41 -6.89
CA SER A 106 9.55 -2.52 -5.74
C SER A 106 8.48 -1.44 -5.66
N TRP A 107 7.88 -1.29 -4.47
CA TRP A 107 6.91 -0.26 -4.14
C TRP A 107 7.51 0.76 -3.17
N SER A 108 7.06 2.01 -3.25
CA SER A 108 7.29 3.06 -2.28
C SER A 108 6.04 3.20 -1.40
N LEU A 109 6.22 3.27 -0.08
CA LEU A 109 5.15 3.49 0.89
C LEU A 109 5.21 4.92 1.38
N GLU A 110 4.40 5.79 0.79
CA GLU A 110 4.45 7.22 1.03
C GLU A 110 3.29 7.66 1.93
N PRO A 111 3.52 8.41 3.03
CA PRO A 111 2.43 8.91 3.86
C PRO A 111 1.42 9.68 3.02
N ASN A 112 0.14 9.36 3.19
CA ASN A 112 -0.94 10.03 2.49
C ASN A 112 -1.33 11.32 3.24
N SER A 113 -1.38 12.45 2.54
CA SER A 113 -1.71 13.74 3.17
C SER A 113 -3.22 14.01 3.33
N ALA A 114 -4.09 13.24 2.66
CA ALA A 114 -5.55 13.40 2.73
C ALA A 114 -6.20 12.54 3.83
N VAL A 115 -5.56 11.43 4.20
CA VAL A 115 -6.04 10.50 5.23
C VAL A 115 -4.93 10.26 6.26
N PRO A 116 -5.07 10.79 7.49
CA PRO A 116 -4.08 10.57 8.55
C PRO A 116 -3.81 9.08 8.80
N TYR A 117 -2.55 8.73 8.99
CA TYR A 117 -2.08 7.35 9.25
C TYR A 117 -2.35 6.34 8.12
N ALA A 118 -2.65 6.82 6.91
CA ALA A 118 -2.69 6.00 5.72
C ALA A 118 -1.45 6.27 4.84
N TRP A 119 -1.19 5.36 3.92
CA TRP A 119 -0.10 5.46 2.95
C TRP A 119 -0.62 5.29 1.53
N ASN A 120 0.05 5.92 0.58
CA ASN A 120 -0.01 5.56 -0.83
C ASN A 120 0.93 4.36 -1.03
N ILE A 121 0.51 3.39 -1.85
CA ILE A 121 1.38 2.32 -2.36
C ILE A 121 1.73 2.72 -3.78
N VAL A 122 2.96 3.16 -4.00
CA VAL A 122 3.40 3.81 -5.24
C VAL A 122 4.39 2.91 -5.97
N ASP A 123 4.16 2.60 -7.25
CA ASP A 123 5.15 1.89 -8.05
C ASP A 123 6.38 2.78 -8.24
N MET A 124 7.55 2.29 -7.85
CA MET A 124 8.80 3.04 -7.98
C MET A 124 9.25 3.27 -9.44
N THR A 125 8.68 2.51 -10.38
CA THR A 125 8.95 2.58 -11.81
C THR A 125 8.09 3.65 -12.49
N THR A 126 6.78 3.64 -12.21
CA THR A 126 5.81 4.50 -12.89
C THR A 126 5.49 5.76 -12.10
N GLY A 127 5.66 5.73 -10.77
CA GLY A 127 5.21 6.78 -9.87
C GLY A 127 3.70 6.80 -9.66
N ASN A 128 2.97 5.78 -10.11
CA ASN A 128 1.52 5.69 -9.94
C ASN A 128 1.15 5.03 -8.61
N ALA A 129 0.00 5.39 -8.04
CA ALA A 129 -0.49 4.79 -6.80
C ALA A 129 -1.55 3.71 -7.06
N LEU A 130 -1.61 2.73 -6.15
CA LEU A 130 -2.67 1.73 -6.16
C LEU A 130 -4.02 2.33 -5.74
N VAL A 131 -5.07 1.98 -6.48
CA VAL A 131 -6.46 2.37 -6.21
C VAL A 131 -7.43 1.24 -6.49
N VAL A 132 -8.62 1.28 -5.90
CA VAL A 132 -9.71 0.38 -6.28
C VAL A 132 -10.45 0.97 -7.48
N GLN A 133 -10.64 0.17 -8.52
CA GLN A 133 -11.35 0.56 -9.73
C GLN A 133 -12.72 1.16 -9.40
N ASN A 134 -12.96 2.38 -9.91
CA ASN A 134 -14.19 3.15 -9.71
C ASN A 134 -14.60 3.35 -8.24
N ASN A 135 -13.68 3.21 -7.28
CA ASN A 135 -13.98 3.19 -5.85
C ASN A 135 -15.08 2.20 -5.47
N SER A 136 -15.15 1.08 -6.19
CA SER A 136 -16.20 0.07 -5.98
C SER A 136 -16.01 -0.64 -4.64
N VAL A 137 -17.11 -0.81 -3.90
CA VAL A 137 -17.14 -1.65 -2.69
C VAL A 137 -17.52 -3.10 -2.99
N ALA A 138 -17.79 -3.43 -4.26
CA ALA A 138 -18.13 -4.79 -4.66
C ALA A 138 -16.91 -5.72 -4.46
N ASN A 139 -17.15 -6.89 -3.90
CA ASN A 139 -16.10 -7.90 -3.73
C ASN A 139 -15.56 -8.35 -5.11
N GLY A 140 -14.23 -8.37 -5.26
CA GLY A 140 -13.59 -8.72 -6.52
C GLY A 140 -13.43 -7.54 -7.48
N ALA A 141 -13.71 -6.30 -7.07
CA ALA A 141 -13.37 -5.15 -7.90
C ALA A 141 -11.85 -5.03 -8.01
N GLN A 142 -11.37 -4.68 -9.21
CA GLN A 142 -9.94 -4.69 -9.48
C GLN A 142 -9.20 -3.58 -8.76
N VAL A 143 -7.92 -3.84 -8.49
CA VAL A 143 -6.97 -2.82 -8.03
C VAL A 143 -6.10 -2.41 -9.22
N LEU A 144 -5.96 -1.10 -9.42
CA LEU A 144 -5.31 -0.50 -10.58
C LEU A 144 -4.16 0.41 -10.14
N GLU A 145 -3.25 0.71 -11.05
CA GLU A 145 -2.30 1.82 -10.92
C GLU A 145 -2.82 3.09 -11.59
N GLU A 146 -2.87 4.19 -10.85
CA GLU A 146 -3.34 5.48 -11.34
C GLU A 146 -2.53 6.66 -10.78
N CYS A 147 -2.17 7.63 -11.63
CA CYS A 147 -1.35 8.78 -11.23
C CYS A 147 -2.13 9.85 -10.44
N ASN A 148 -3.42 10.01 -10.73
CA ASN A 148 -4.22 11.14 -10.24
C ASN A 148 -4.74 10.97 -8.80
N PHE A 149 -4.40 9.87 -8.13
CA PHE A 149 -4.96 9.52 -6.82
C PHE A 149 -3.95 9.53 -5.67
N ILE A 150 -2.69 9.90 -5.93
CA ILE A 150 -1.73 10.18 -4.86
C ILE A 150 -2.29 11.29 -3.96
N ASN A 151 -2.21 11.08 -2.64
CA ASN A 151 -2.71 12.03 -1.65
C ASN A 151 -4.21 12.34 -1.79
N THR A 152 -4.98 11.38 -2.29
CA THR A 152 -6.45 11.36 -2.23
C THR A 152 -6.92 10.25 -1.30
N LYS A 153 -8.20 10.25 -0.92
CA LYS A 153 -8.80 9.13 -0.15
C LYS A 153 -8.79 7.81 -0.94
N CYS A 154 -8.90 7.87 -2.26
CA CYS A 154 -8.99 6.69 -3.12
C CYS A 154 -7.66 5.91 -3.19
N GLY A 155 -6.53 6.64 -3.19
CA GLY A 155 -5.18 6.08 -3.16
C GLY A 155 -4.62 5.85 -1.75
N ALA A 156 -5.42 6.06 -0.71
CA ALA A 156 -5.00 5.89 0.68
C ALA A 156 -5.29 4.46 1.17
N TRP A 157 -4.28 3.84 1.80
CA TRP A 157 -4.35 2.49 2.35
C TRP A 157 -3.89 2.47 3.81
N PHE A 158 -4.66 1.81 4.67
CA PHE A 158 -4.28 1.52 6.03
C PHE A 158 -3.58 0.17 6.12
N PHE A 159 -2.45 0.14 6.81
CA PHE A 159 -1.71 -1.08 7.13
C PHE A 159 -2.06 -1.50 8.54
N ILE A 160 -2.97 -2.46 8.67
CA ILE A 160 -3.48 -2.93 9.95
C ILE A 160 -2.68 -4.16 10.34
N ALA A 161 -1.82 -4.02 11.36
CA ALA A 161 -0.93 -5.09 11.80
C ALA A 161 -1.73 -6.34 12.21
N LYS A 162 -1.30 -7.49 11.71
CA LYS A 162 -1.71 -8.80 12.21
C LYS A 162 -0.57 -9.34 13.07
N GLU A 163 -0.81 -9.49 14.36
CA GLU A 163 0.13 -10.25 15.19
C GLU A 163 0.15 -11.71 14.71
N PRO A 164 1.32 -12.38 14.71
CA PRO A 164 1.35 -13.83 14.63
C PRO A 164 0.53 -14.38 15.81
N ILE A 165 -0.44 -15.25 15.55
CA ILE A 165 -1.09 -16.00 16.63
C ILE A 165 -0.07 -17.04 17.09
N PRO A 166 0.44 -17.00 18.33
CA PRO A 166 1.38 -18.02 18.80
C PRO A 166 0.69 -19.39 18.76
N GLY A 167 1.28 -20.37 18.07
CA GLY A 167 0.85 -21.78 18.13
C GLY A 167 0.10 -22.35 16.92
N THR A 168 0.05 -21.66 15.78
CA THR A 168 -0.49 -22.23 14.53
C THR A 168 0.60 -22.32 13.45
N ASN A 169 1.40 -23.39 13.51
CA ASN A 169 2.22 -23.91 12.41
C ASN A 169 1.78 -25.35 12.14
#